data_AF-A0A6G1K057-F1
#
_entry.id   AF-A0A6G1K057-F1
#
_cell.length_a   1.000
_cell.length_b   1.000
_cell.length_c   1.000
_cell.angle_alpha   90.00
_cell.angle_beta   90.00
_cell.angle_gamma   90.00
#
_symmetry.space_group_name_H-M   'P 1'
#
loop_
_entity.id
_entity.type
_entity.pdbx_description
1 polymer ?
#
loop_
_entity_poly.entity_id
_entity_poly.type
_entity_poly.pdbx_seq_one_letter_code
_entity_poly.pdbx_strand_id
1 'polypeptide(L)'
;MNRPQKALIKDVTINNFYHLVGEVVKLFSLDASCTDLYVTDYTTNEDLFLYEDPEEADPEDFVFTKERKWRGPFGQMTMAIRVWEPHASYARNNIREGDVVFLQAVHTKLSAANKLEGAIHQDRTYLDRINIRKVTYASQLSEHKARKEAYERAYALRKASRNTVQHAPKKPSAKTSAKKKETKREMQRLQKELELKELEQKTAENAIKKAGLNENVKASHPEIRLSTIEEIVHNPFLKTRNPKGVEITLPFVNAKYRTRVRVVDFYPKNLEDFAHPMSDPNWNTALNETRGNEQRHESGWTWGFVLLVEDANVPAGTTPKRLRLFVNNSAGQHLLNMDAVDLRRDPNRRALKQLTETLFILWGNLFELKSLFKRISFPLPSGDSRLRNLPFECCIEEYGNKVSSENWPLGWQRMHQPMGTLIVN
;
A
#
# COMPACT_ATOMS: atom_id res chain seq x y z
N MET A 1 11.47 3.88 27.42
CA MET A 1 12.06 2.73 26.70
C MET A 1 11.71 1.46 27.45
N ASN A 2 11.07 0.48 26.79
CA ASN A 2 10.83 -0.82 27.40
C ASN A 2 12.16 -1.53 27.62
N ARG A 3 12.45 -1.99 28.85
CA ARG A 3 13.63 -2.80 29.13
C ARG A 3 13.49 -4.14 28.42
N PRO A 4 14.54 -4.67 27.77
CA PRO A 4 14.44 -5.96 27.11
C PRO A 4 14.13 -7.08 28.10
N GLN A 5 13.18 -7.94 27.75
CA GLN A 5 12.79 -9.09 28.58
C GLN A 5 13.27 -10.40 27.95
N LYS A 6 13.55 -11.41 28.78
CA LYS A 6 13.77 -12.77 28.27
C LYS A 6 12.45 -13.36 27.81
N ALA A 7 12.40 -13.93 26.61
CA ALA A 7 11.19 -14.53 26.06
C ALA A 7 11.51 -15.75 25.18
N LEU A 8 10.50 -16.59 24.97
CA LEU A 8 10.46 -17.60 23.91
C LEU A 8 9.84 -16.99 22.66
N ILE A 9 10.10 -17.56 21.48
CA ILE A 9 9.63 -17.04 20.19
C ILE A 9 8.09 -16.93 20.16
N LYS A 10 7.36 -17.90 20.74
CA LYS A 10 5.90 -17.86 20.88
C LYS A 10 5.35 -16.64 21.64
N ASP A 11 6.16 -16.04 22.53
CA ASP A 11 5.76 -14.93 23.40
C ASP A 11 6.23 -13.57 22.85
N VAL A 12 6.95 -13.58 21.72
CA VAL A 12 7.47 -12.37 21.07
C VAL A 12 6.35 -11.63 20.35
N THR A 13 6.24 -10.33 20.63
CA THR A 13 5.31 -9.42 19.94
C THR A 13 6.06 -8.34 19.17
N ILE A 14 5.37 -7.70 18.23
CA ILE A 14 5.92 -6.67 17.34
C ILE A 14 6.27 -5.37 18.12
N ASN A 15 7.31 -4.65 17.68
CA ASN A 15 7.76 -3.35 18.23
C ASN A 15 8.22 -3.40 19.69
N ASN A 16 8.82 -4.51 20.12
CA ASN A 16 9.38 -4.69 21.45
C ASN A 16 10.85 -5.13 21.39
N PHE A 17 11.50 -5.19 22.54
CA PHE A 17 12.89 -5.65 22.67
C PHE A 17 12.94 -6.91 23.52
N TYR A 18 13.62 -7.94 23.02
CA TYR A 18 13.72 -9.22 23.71
C TYR A 18 15.16 -9.76 23.78
N HIS A 19 15.38 -10.57 24.80
CA HIS A 19 16.52 -11.47 24.92
C HIS A 19 16.06 -12.87 24.54
N LEU A 20 16.64 -13.44 23.49
CA LEU A 20 16.22 -14.73 22.93
C LEU A 20 17.33 -15.76 23.04
N VAL A 21 16.93 -17.02 23.24
CA VAL A 21 17.80 -18.19 23.08
C VAL A 21 17.22 -19.02 21.95
N GLY A 22 18.02 -19.37 20.95
CA GLY A 22 17.57 -20.27 19.91
C GLY A 22 18.72 -20.84 19.07
N GLU A 23 18.41 -21.87 18.31
CA GLU A 23 19.32 -22.54 17.40
C GLU A 23 19.29 -21.88 16.03
N VAL A 24 20.48 -21.61 15.49
CA VAL A 24 20.65 -21.06 14.14
C VAL A 24 20.43 -22.18 13.13
N VAL A 25 19.31 -22.16 12.41
CA VAL A 25 18.99 -23.19 11.40
C VAL A 25 19.43 -22.80 10.00
N LYS A 26 19.66 -21.50 9.77
CA LYS A 26 20.27 -20.98 8.55
C LYS A 26 21.03 -19.70 8.84
N LEU A 27 22.19 -19.55 8.22
CA LEU A 27 22.99 -18.34 8.27
C LEU A 27 23.29 -17.85 6.85
N PHE A 28 23.05 -16.57 6.60
CA PHE A 28 23.24 -15.99 5.27
C PHE A 28 23.71 -14.53 5.35
N SER A 29 24.65 -14.15 4.49
CA SER A 29 25.15 -12.77 4.39
C SER A 29 25.06 -12.33 2.93
N LEU A 30 24.24 -11.32 2.64
CA LEU A 30 24.13 -10.73 1.30
C LEU A 30 25.25 -9.72 1.03
N ASP A 31 25.64 -8.99 2.06
CA ASP A 31 26.65 -7.93 2.01
C ASP A 31 27.56 -8.03 3.24
N ALA A 32 28.65 -7.26 3.23
CA ALA A 32 29.60 -7.25 4.33
C ALA A 32 29.11 -6.48 5.57
N SER A 33 27.99 -5.75 5.48
CA SER A 33 27.49 -4.85 6.52
C SER A 33 26.44 -5.47 7.44
N CYS A 34 25.79 -6.55 6.98
CA CYS A 34 24.79 -7.26 7.74
C CYS A 34 24.87 -8.78 7.55
N THR A 35 24.22 -9.53 8.43
CA THR A 35 24.07 -10.97 8.35
C THR A 35 22.69 -11.36 8.85
N ASP A 36 22.01 -12.24 8.12
CA ASP A 36 20.69 -12.75 8.46
C ASP A 36 20.84 -14.12 9.16
N LEU A 37 20.35 -14.19 10.40
CA LEU A 37 20.26 -15.41 11.19
C LEU A 37 18.82 -15.89 11.20
N TYR A 38 18.58 -17.14 10.82
CA TYR A 38 17.29 -17.80 11.00
C TYR A 38 17.37 -18.64 12.25
N VAL A 39 16.56 -18.29 13.25
CA VAL A 39 16.68 -18.83 14.60
C VAL A 39 15.35 -19.43 15.06
N THR A 40 15.42 -20.61 15.69
CA THR A 40 14.26 -21.28 16.28
C THR A 40 14.54 -21.70 17.71
N ASP A 41 13.52 -21.64 18.58
CA ASP A 41 13.52 -22.29 19.89
C ASP A 41 12.48 -23.44 19.94
N TYR A 42 11.98 -23.83 18.76
CA TYR A 42 10.92 -24.83 18.53
C TYR A 42 9.55 -24.47 19.10
N THR A 43 9.27 -23.19 19.36
CA THR A 43 7.93 -22.71 19.72
C THR A 43 7.24 -22.00 18.56
N THR A 44 5.92 -22.18 18.43
CA THR A 44 5.13 -21.62 17.33
C THR A 44 4.67 -20.19 17.62
N ASN A 45 4.79 -19.31 16.63
CA ASN A 45 4.25 -17.96 16.64
C ASN A 45 3.57 -17.69 15.29
N GLU A 46 2.26 -17.39 15.31
CA GLU A 46 1.43 -17.21 14.10
C GLU A 46 1.83 -16.00 13.24
N ASP A 47 2.61 -15.07 13.79
CA ASP A 47 3.13 -13.92 13.04
C ASP A 47 4.39 -14.26 12.22
N LEU A 48 4.98 -15.46 12.39
CA LEU A 48 6.18 -15.88 11.65
C LEU A 48 5.87 -16.40 10.25
N PHE A 49 6.91 -16.50 9.41
CA PHE A 49 6.81 -17.13 8.10
C PHE A 49 6.52 -18.64 8.25
N LEU A 50 5.58 -19.17 7.45
CA LEU A 50 5.25 -20.59 7.43
C LEU A 50 6.23 -21.33 6.52
N TYR A 51 7.06 -22.19 7.12
CA TYR A 51 7.92 -23.11 6.36
C TYR A 51 7.20 -24.44 6.17
N GLU A 52 6.63 -24.67 5.00
CA GLU A 52 5.90 -25.90 4.71
C GLU A 52 6.84 -27.10 4.60
N ASP A 53 6.33 -28.26 5.04
CA ASP A 53 7.01 -29.54 4.79
C ASP A 53 6.88 -29.87 3.30
N PRO A 54 7.98 -30.08 2.56
CA PRO A 54 7.94 -30.46 1.14
C PRO A 54 7.10 -31.72 0.88
N GLU A 55 6.95 -32.62 1.86
CA GLU A 55 6.09 -33.81 1.74
C GLU A 55 4.59 -33.49 1.91
N GLU A 56 4.26 -32.28 2.37
CA GLU A 56 2.89 -31.75 2.55
C GLU A 56 2.49 -30.69 1.55
N ALA A 57 3.46 -30.04 0.90
CA ALA A 57 3.24 -28.97 -0.06
C ALA A 57 2.51 -29.49 -1.32
N ASP A 58 1.63 -28.67 -1.90
CA ASP A 58 0.93 -29.00 -3.14
C ASP A 58 1.94 -29.16 -4.29
N PRO A 59 1.82 -30.16 -5.20
CA PRO A 59 2.69 -30.31 -6.37
C PRO A 59 2.88 -29.04 -7.23
N GLU A 60 1.94 -28.08 -7.20
CA GLU A 60 2.10 -26.77 -7.86
C GLU A 60 2.97 -25.78 -7.06
N ASP A 61 3.02 -25.87 -5.72
CA ASP A 61 3.94 -25.11 -4.85
C ASP A 61 5.34 -25.76 -4.77
N PHE A 62 5.48 -26.97 -5.32
CA PHE A 62 6.70 -27.77 -5.34
C PHE A 62 7.85 -27.17 -6.18
N VAL A 63 7.54 -26.22 -7.07
CA VAL A 63 8.53 -25.56 -7.94
C VAL A 63 9.38 -24.55 -7.15
N PHE A 64 8.82 -23.88 -6.13
CA PHE A 64 9.55 -22.90 -5.32
C PHE A 64 10.30 -23.50 -4.12
N THR A 65 9.92 -24.70 -3.67
CA THR A 65 10.49 -25.35 -2.48
C THR A 65 11.76 -26.18 -2.77
N LYS A 66 11.95 -26.69 -3.99
CA LYS A 66 13.17 -27.45 -4.36
C LYS A 66 14.45 -26.61 -4.41
N GLU A 67 14.35 -25.32 -4.75
CA GLU A 67 15.53 -24.45 -4.84
C GLU A 67 16.06 -23.98 -3.47
N ARG A 68 15.22 -24.05 -2.42
CA ARG A 68 15.60 -23.64 -1.06
C ARG A 68 15.76 -24.88 -0.19
N LYS A 69 17.02 -25.26 0.10
CA LYS A 69 17.44 -26.36 1.00
C LYS A 69 16.99 -26.16 2.47
N TRP A 70 15.70 -25.94 2.75
CA TRP A 70 15.18 -25.83 4.10
C TRP A 70 14.93 -27.23 4.67
N ARG A 71 15.69 -27.61 5.71
CA ARG A 71 15.59 -28.94 6.35
C ARG A 71 14.68 -28.95 7.57
N GLY A 72 14.06 -27.80 7.86
CA GLY A 72 13.25 -27.59 9.04
C GLY A 72 13.92 -26.69 10.10
N PRO A 73 13.19 -26.40 11.18
CA PRO A 73 11.87 -26.94 11.45
C PRO A 73 10.78 -26.34 10.54
N PHE A 74 9.79 -27.15 10.21
CA PHE A 74 8.60 -26.79 9.45
C PHE A 74 7.51 -26.21 10.36
N GLY A 75 6.71 -25.29 9.85
CA GLY A 75 5.74 -24.49 10.59
C GLY A 75 6.19 -23.04 10.80
N GLN A 76 5.45 -22.29 11.60
CA GLN A 76 5.72 -20.90 11.95
C GLN A 76 6.52 -20.82 13.26
N MET A 77 7.75 -21.31 13.25
CA MET A 77 8.60 -21.37 14.46
C MET A 77 10.04 -20.90 14.25
N THR A 78 10.35 -20.38 13.06
CA THR A 78 11.67 -19.84 12.76
C THR A 78 11.58 -18.35 12.47
N MET A 79 12.32 -17.57 13.26
CA MET A 79 12.38 -16.12 13.18
C MET A 79 13.63 -15.69 12.42
N ALA A 80 13.46 -14.84 11.41
CA ALA A 80 14.58 -14.19 10.72
C ALA A 80 15.05 -12.99 11.55
N ILE A 81 16.35 -12.89 11.81
CA ILE A 81 16.97 -11.85 12.62
C ILE A 81 18.14 -11.26 11.86
N ARG A 82 18.00 -10.02 11.42
CA ARG A 82 19.07 -9.26 10.75
C ARG A 82 19.99 -8.63 11.76
N VAL A 83 21.27 -8.92 11.68
CA VAL A 83 22.29 -8.36 12.58
C VAL A 83 23.21 -7.47 11.79
N TRP A 84 23.43 -6.25 12.28
CA TRP A 84 24.31 -5.25 11.66
C TRP A 84 25.67 -5.23 12.37
N GLU A 85 26.66 -4.56 11.78
CA GLU A 85 27.95 -4.36 12.45
C GLU A 85 27.78 -3.70 13.85
N PRO A 86 28.62 -4.07 14.84
CA PRO A 86 29.71 -5.05 14.80
C PRO A 86 29.26 -6.52 14.91
N HIS A 87 27.97 -6.77 15.14
CA HIS A 87 27.42 -8.11 15.38
C HIS A 87 27.50 -8.99 14.13
N ALA A 88 27.38 -8.40 12.94
CA ALA A 88 27.50 -9.10 11.66
C ALA A 88 28.89 -9.73 11.47
N SER A 89 29.97 -8.97 11.68
CA SER A 89 31.34 -9.52 11.65
C SER A 89 31.54 -10.61 12.69
N TYR A 90 31.04 -10.42 13.92
CA TYR A 90 31.13 -11.45 14.95
C TYR A 90 30.40 -12.74 14.54
N ALA A 91 29.17 -12.63 14.03
CA ALA A 91 28.35 -13.76 13.63
C ALA A 91 29.01 -14.57 12.51
N ARG A 92 29.50 -13.92 11.45
CA ARG A 92 30.20 -14.59 10.33
C ARG A 92 31.40 -15.41 10.80
N ASN A 93 32.18 -14.85 11.72
CA ASN A 93 33.42 -15.50 12.17
C ASN A 93 33.17 -16.60 13.20
N ASN A 94 32.19 -16.44 14.09
CA ASN A 94 32.05 -17.27 15.29
C ASN A 94 30.81 -18.17 15.33
N ILE A 95 29.77 -17.89 14.55
CA ILE A 95 28.49 -18.61 14.60
C ILE A 95 28.33 -19.49 13.35
N ARG A 96 27.77 -20.69 13.52
CA ARG A 96 27.48 -21.66 12.48
C ARG A 96 26.04 -22.17 12.60
N GLU A 97 25.53 -22.75 11.51
CA GLU A 97 24.27 -23.48 11.55
C GLU A 97 24.37 -24.65 12.56
N GLY A 98 23.33 -24.84 13.37
CA GLY A 98 23.27 -25.76 14.50
C GLY A 98 23.73 -25.18 15.84
N ASP A 99 24.42 -24.03 15.87
CA ASP A 99 24.79 -23.39 17.13
C ASP A 99 23.55 -22.85 17.86
N VAL A 100 23.47 -23.06 19.18
CA VAL A 100 22.50 -22.39 20.04
C VAL A 100 23.10 -21.06 20.50
N VAL A 101 22.42 -19.96 20.18
CA VAL A 101 22.88 -18.60 20.43
C VAL A 101 21.96 -17.87 21.40
N PHE A 102 22.56 -16.98 22.20
CA PHE A 102 21.87 -15.98 22.98
C PHE A 102 21.97 -14.64 22.27
N LEU A 103 20.81 -14.05 21.99
CA LEU A 103 20.65 -12.78 21.29
C LEU A 103 20.13 -11.74 22.27
N GLN A 104 20.83 -10.63 22.39
CA GLN A 104 20.49 -9.55 23.31
C GLN A 104 19.83 -8.38 22.60
N ALA A 105 18.76 -7.85 23.21
CA ALA A 105 18.07 -6.65 22.74
C ALA A 105 17.64 -6.73 21.27
N VAL A 106 17.09 -7.88 20.87
CA VAL A 106 16.48 -8.08 19.55
C VAL A 106 15.29 -7.15 19.44
N HIS A 107 15.36 -6.18 18.53
CA HIS A 107 14.24 -5.31 18.20
C HIS A 107 13.31 -6.05 17.22
N THR A 108 12.07 -6.27 17.63
CA THR A 108 11.09 -6.97 16.80
C THR A 108 10.32 -6.00 15.92
N LYS A 109 10.09 -6.39 14.68
CA LYS A 109 9.37 -5.58 13.68
C LYS A 109 8.66 -6.49 12.68
N LEU A 110 7.87 -5.88 11.81
CA LEU A 110 7.32 -6.56 10.65
C LEU A 110 8.28 -6.44 9.46
N SER A 111 8.48 -7.56 8.76
CA SER A 111 9.12 -7.61 7.45
C SER A 111 8.20 -7.02 6.38
N ALA A 112 8.72 -6.81 5.17
CA ALA A 112 7.92 -6.37 4.02
C ALA A 112 6.78 -7.35 3.67
N ALA A 113 6.91 -8.63 4.05
CA ALA A 113 5.87 -9.64 3.88
C ALA A 113 4.90 -9.73 5.07
N ASN A 114 4.85 -8.71 5.94
CA ASN A 114 4.06 -8.67 7.17
C ASN A 114 4.30 -9.87 8.10
N LYS A 115 5.54 -10.38 8.13
CA LYS A 115 5.96 -11.42 9.05
C LYS A 115 6.87 -10.87 10.14
N LEU A 116 6.70 -11.34 11.36
CA LEU A 116 7.53 -10.99 12.50
C LEU A 116 9.01 -11.34 12.21
N GLU A 117 9.87 -10.35 12.36
CA GLU A 117 11.32 -10.48 12.21
C GLU A 117 12.04 -9.69 13.29
N GLY A 118 13.35 -9.93 13.44
CA GLY A 118 14.20 -9.29 14.42
C GLY A 118 15.28 -8.46 13.76
N ALA A 119 15.76 -7.43 14.47
CA ALA A 119 16.96 -6.71 14.13
C ALA A 119 17.83 -6.45 15.36
N ILE A 120 19.15 -6.55 15.18
CA ILE A 120 20.15 -6.12 16.17
C ILE A 120 21.05 -5.09 15.49
N HIS A 121 20.99 -3.86 15.98
CA HIS A 121 21.82 -2.75 15.51
C HIS A 121 23.00 -2.51 16.46
N GLN A 122 23.99 -1.73 16.00
CA GLN A 122 25.05 -1.22 16.87
C GLN A 122 24.47 -0.45 18.05
N ASP A 123 25.02 -0.69 19.24
CA ASP A 123 24.68 0.08 20.43
C ASP A 123 25.27 1.50 20.30
N ARG A 124 24.44 2.54 20.46
CA ARG A 124 24.87 3.94 20.29
C ARG A 124 25.80 4.42 21.40
N THR A 125 25.77 3.77 22.56
CA THR A 125 26.55 4.14 23.74
C THR A 125 27.82 3.29 23.83
N TYR A 126 27.71 2.00 23.52
CA TYR A 126 28.82 1.05 23.60
C TYR A 126 29.08 0.44 22.22
N LEU A 127 29.78 1.18 21.35
CA LEU A 127 29.96 0.85 19.93
C LEU A 127 30.57 -0.55 19.68
N ASP A 128 31.41 -1.04 20.59
CA ASP A 128 32.10 -2.34 20.49
C ASP A 128 31.33 -3.51 21.15
N ARG A 129 30.17 -3.22 21.74
CA ARG A 129 29.39 -4.24 22.44
C ARG A 129 28.82 -5.24 21.44
N ILE A 130 29.14 -6.52 21.62
CA ILE A 130 28.57 -7.63 20.86
C ILE A 130 27.36 -8.20 21.61
N ASN A 131 26.18 -8.16 20.98
CA ASN A 131 24.91 -8.61 21.56
C ASN A 131 24.52 -10.03 21.12
N ILE A 132 25.48 -10.79 20.59
CA ILE A 132 25.29 -12.17 20.13
C ILE A 132 26.41 -13.03 20.69
N ARG A 133 26.07 -14.19 21.26
CA ARG A 133 27.07 -15.16 21.71
C ARG A 133 26.51 -16.57 21.66
N LYS A 134 27.39 -17.57 21.58
CA LYS A 134 26.98 -18.95 21.82
C LYS A 134 26.50 -19.14 23.26
N VAL A 135 25.51 -19.99 23.45
CA VAL A 135 25.03 -20.39 24.77
C VAL A 135 26.00 -21.42 25.34
N THR A 136 26.50 -21.15 26.54
CA THR A 136 27.37 -22.07 27.30
C THR A 136 26.71 -22.59 28.58
N TYR A 137 25.60 -21.97 29.02
CA TYR A 137 24.91 -22.36 30.25
C TYR A 137 24.04 -23.61 30.02
N ALA A 138 24.28 -24.64 30.84
CA ALA A 138 23.61 -25.93 30.73
C ALA A 138 22.08 -25.85 30.82
N SER A 139 21.53 -24.98 31.68
CA SER A 139 20.08 -24.82 31.85
C SER A 139 19.37 -24.31 30.59
N GLN A 140 19.96 -23.34 29.90
CA GLN A 140 19.41 -22.80 28.66
C GLN A 140 19.47 -23.85 27.53
N LEU A 141 20.54 -24.65 27.50
CA LEU A 141 20.70 -25.74 26.54
C LEU A 141 19.71 -26.88 26.80
N SER A 142 19.47 -27.25 28.06
CA SER A 142 18.56 -28.35 28.41
C SER A 142 17.11 -28.04 28.03
N GLU A 143 16.64 -26.82 28.29
CA GLU A 143 15.28 -26.41 27.93
C GLU A 143 15.09 -26.37 26.41
N HIS A 144 16.07 -25.83 25.67
CA HIS A 144 16.06 -25.81 24.21
C HIS A 144 16.06 -27.24 23.64
N LYS A 145 16.93 -28.11 24.16
CA LYS A 145 17.04 -29.51 23.74
C LYS A 145 15.73 -30.27 23.96
N ALA A 146 15.07 -30.08 25.10
CA ALA A 146 13.78 -30.71 25.37
C ALA A 146 12.69 -30.30 24.35
N ARG A 147 12.65 -29.02 23.96
CA ARG A 147 11.70 -28.54 22.93
C ARG A 147 12.03 -29.09 21.54
N LYS A 148 13.32 -29.14 21.18
CA LYS A 148 13.79 -29.77 19.94
C LYS A 148 13.38 -31.24 19.85
N GLU A 149 13.65 -32.02 20.90
CA GLU A 149 13.29 -33.44 20.96
C GLU A 149 11.77 -33.67 20.92
N ALA A 150 10.98 -32.76 21.52
CA ALA A 150 9.53 -32.80 21.43
C ALA A 150 9.04 -32.56 19.99
N TYR A 151 9.60 -31.55 19.32
CA TYR A 151 9.32 -31.27 17.92
C TYR A 151 9.68 -32.44 17.00
N GLU A 152 10.91 -32.95 17.10
CA GLU A 152 11.40 -34.05 16.26
C GLU A 152 10.57 -35.33 16.45
N ARG A 153 10.18 -35.66 17.68
CA ARG A 153 9.28 -36.79 17.96
C ARG A 153 7.90 -36.59 17.34
N ALA A 154 7.29 -35.42 17.53
CA ALA A 154 5.98 -35.12 16.97
C ALA A 154 6.01 -35.17 15.43
N TYR A 155 7.07 -34.64 14.82
CA TYR A 155 7.29 -34.66 13.39
C TYR A 155 7.48 -36.10 12.86
N ALA A 156 8.29 -36.92 13.52
CA ALA A 156 8.49 -38.33 13.15
C ALA A 156 7.19 -39.15 13.22
N LEU A 157 6.35 -38.94 14.25
CA LEU A 157 5.05 -39.60 14.38
C LEU A 157 4.07 -39.18 13.28
N ARG A 158 4.03 -37.89 12.93
CA ARG A 158 3.23 -37.37 11.82
C ARG A 158 3.67 -37.95 10.48
N LYS A 159 4.98 -38.15 10.28
CA LYS A 159 5.54 -38.77 9.08
C LYS A 159 5.22 -40.27 9.02
N ALA A 160 5.39 -41.00 10.12
CA ALA A 160 5.13 -42.43 10.18
C ALA A 160 3.64 -42.78 9.95
N SER A 161 2.73 -42.00 10.54
CA SER A 161 1.27 -42.19 10.37
C SER A 161 0.77 -41.95 8.94
N ARG A 162 1.53 -41.25 8.08
CA ARG A 162 1.17 -41.07 6.66
C ARG A 162 1.54 -42.26 5.80
N ASN A 163 2.70 -42.87 6.06
CA ASN A 163 3.17 -44.02 5.30
C ASN A 163 2.26 -45.25 5.49
N THR A 164 1.57 -45.36 6.63
CA THR A 164 0.62 -46.46 6.89
C THR A 164 -0.73 -46.31 6.16
N VAL A 165 -1.17 -45.08 5.86
CA VAL A 165 -2.46 -44.82 5.17
C VAL A 165 -2.36 -45.07 3.64
N GLN A 166 -1.15 -45.05 3.06
CA GLN A 166 -0.96 -45.30 1.62
C GLN A 166 -0.99 -46.78 1.22
N HIS A 167 -0.98 -47.73 2.17
CA HIS A 167 -0.92 -49.19 1.88
C HIS A 167 -2.24 -49.96 2.05
N ALA A 168 -3.39 -49.31 2.25
CA ALA A 168 -4.69 -50.00 2.29
C ALA A 168 -5.35 -50.07 0.89
N PRO A 169 -5.84 -51.25 0.44
CA PRO A 169 -6.34 -51.42 -0.93
C PRO A 169 -7.72 -50.76 -1.12
N LYS A 170 -7.83 -49.86 -2.10
CA LYS A 170 -9.08 -49.18 -2.49
C LYS A 170 -9.84 -49.94 -3.58
N LYS A 171 -11.16 -50.07 -3.41
CA LYS A 171 -12.15 -50.29 -4.50
C LYS A 171 -13.14 -49.12 -4.59
N PRO A 172 -13.80 -48.87 -5.74
CA PRO A 172 -13.96 -47.51 -6.28
C PRO A 172 -15.42 -47.00 -6.33
N SER A 173 -15.61 -45.67 -6.20
CA SER A 173 -16.66 -44.95 -6.94
C SER A 173 -16.25 -43.48 -7.19
N ALA A 174 -15.74 -43.23 -8.41
CA ALA A 174 -14.98 -42.02 -8.75
C ALA A 174 -15.81 -40.86 -9.31
N LYS A 175 -17.12 -40.99 -9.53
CA LYS A 175 -17.90 -39.97 -10.26
C LYS A 175 -18.66 -38.98 -9.38
N THR A 176 -19.14 -39.38 -8.19
CA THR A 176 -19.91 -38.49 -7.30
C THR A 176 -19.01 -37.65 -6.38
N SER A 177 -17.81 -38.14 -6.09
CA SER A 177 -16.82 -37.46 -5.23
C SER A 177 -16.05 -36.36 -5.96
N ALA A 178 -15.79 -36.51 -7.27
CA ALA A 178 -15.09 -35.52 -8.07
C ALA A 178 -15.84 -34.18 -8.14
N LYS A 179 -17.16 -34.23 -8.43
CA LYS A 179 -17.99 -33.02 -8.57
C LYS A 179 -18.20 -32.28 -7.24
N LYS A 180 -18.27 -33.00 -6.11
CA LYS A 180 -18.37 -32.44 -4.75
C LYS A 180 -17.02 -31.89 -4.24
N LYS A 181 -15.90 -32.45 -4.72
CA LYS A 181 -14.54 -31.97 -4.41
C LYS A 181 -14.18 -30.73 -5.21
N GLU A 182 -14.62 -30.64 -6.46
CA GLU A 182 -14.40 -29.49 -7.33
C GLU A 182 -15.16 -28.24 -6.87
N THR A 183 -16.44 -28.38 -6.51
CA THR A 183 -17.23 -27.29 -5.90
C THR A 183 -16.68 -26.82 -4.55
N LYS A 184 -16.17 -27.73 -3.71
CA LYS A 184 -15.50 -27.35 -2.45
C LYS A 184 -14.17 -26.63 -2.69
N ARG A 185 -13.43 -26.98 -3.75
CA ARG A 185 -12.15 -26.34 -4.14
C ARG A 185 -12.36 -24.93 -4.67
N GLU A 186 -13.38 -24.74 -5.50
CA GLU A 186 -13.73 -23.42 -6.05
C GLU A 186 -14.19 -22.48 -4.94
N MET A 187 -15.04 -22.97 -4.03
CA MET A 187 -15.47 -22.22 -2.85
C MET A 187 -14.31 -21.85 -1.92
N GLN A 188 -13.34 -22.76 -1.71
CA GLN A 188 -12.13 -22.48 -0.91
C GLN A 188 -11.17 -21.51 -1.59
N ARG A 189 -11.04 -21.54 -2.93
CA ARG A 189 -10.23 -20.56 -3.67
C ARG A 189 -10.85 -19.17 -3.60
N LEU A 190 -12.16 -19.06 -3.84
CA LEU A 190 -12.91 -17.82 -3.66
C LEU A 190 -12.80 -17.27 -2.23
N GLN A 191 -12.87 -18.15 -1.22
CA GLN A 191 -12.75 -17.75 0.17
C GLN A 191 -11.34 -17.25 0.52
N LYS A 192 -10.28 -17.94 0.05
CA LYS A 192 -8.88 -17.47 0.22
C LYS A 192 -8.61 -16.16 -0.52
N GLU A 193 -9.16 -15.98 -1.72
CA GLU A 193 -9.01 -14.74 -2.49
C GLU A 193 -9.74 -13.57 -1.81
N LEU A 194 -10.94 -13.82 -1.25
CA LEU A 194 -11.66 -12.86 -0.44
C LEU A 194 -10.90 -12.51 0.84
N GLU A 195 -10.36 -13.49 1.55
CA GLU A 195 -9.54 -13.28 2.75
C GLU A 195 -8.25 -12.48 2.45
N LEU A 196 -7.59 -12.75 1.31
CA LEU A 196 -6.42 -12.00 0.87
C LEU A 196 -6.79 -10.56 0.53
N LYS A 197 -7.89 -10.34 -0.22
CA LYS A 197 -8.41 -9.00 -0.53
C LYS A 197 -8.83 -8.25 0.74
N GLU A 198 -9.44 -8.92 1.70
CA GLU A 198 -9.83 -8.31 2.98
C GLU A 198 -8.60 -7.96 3.84
N LEU A 199 -7.56 -8.79 3.81
CA LEU A 199 -6.30 -8.52 4.51
C LEU A 199 -5.52 -7.37 3.83
N GLU A 200 -5.49 -7.31 2.50
CA GLU A 200 -4.95 -6.19 1.72
C GLU A 200 -5.72 -4.89 1.99
N GLN A 201 -7.05 -4.95 2.07
CA GLN A 201 -7.87 -3.81 2.46
C GLN A 201 -7.58 -3.37 3.89
N LYS A 202 -7.53 -4.29 4.87
CA LYS A 202 -7.20 -3.98 6.28
C LYS A 202 -5.79 -3.41 6.44
N THR A 203 -4.81 -3.90 5.68
CA THR A 203 -3.44 -3.39 5.71
C THR A 203 -3.34 -2.00 5.07
N ALA A 204 -4.04 -1.77 3.95
CA ALA A 204 -4.18 -0.44 3.35
C ALA A 204 -4.89 0.54 4.30
N GLU A 205 -5.99 0.14 4.95
CA GLU A 205 -6.73 0.94 5.93
C GLU A 205 -5.86 1.29 7.15
N ASN A 206 -5.09 0.34 7.67
CA ASN A 206 -4.17 0.60 8.78
C ASN A 206 -3.01 1.53 8.38
N ALA A 207 -2.52 1.44 7.14
CA ALA A 207 -1.52 2.37 6.62
C ALA A 207 -2.10 3.78 6.42
N ILE A 208 -3.35 3.88 5.96
CA ILE A 208 -4.11 5.14 5.82
C ILE A 208 -4.31 5.80 7.20
N LYS A 209 -4.74 5.04 8.23
CA LYS A 209 -4.88 5.50 9.62
C LYS A 209 -3.58 6.05 10.19
N LYS A 210 -2.49 5.32 9.98
CA LYS A 210 -1.16 5.70 10.50
C LYS A 210 -0.57 6.93 9.79
N ALA A 211 -0.98 7.18 8.55
CA ALA A 211 -0.59 8.32 7.74
C ALA A 211 -1.54 9.53 7.87
N GLY A 212 -2.63 9.41 8.66
CA GLY A 212 -3.64 10.46 8.81
C GLY A 212 -4.39 10.78 7.51
N LEU A 213 -4.50 9.80 6.62
CA LEU A 213 -5.19 9.93 5.33
C LEU A 213 -6.70 9.70 5.50
N ASN A 214 -7.47 10.27 4.57
CA ASN A 214 -8.91 10.13 4.49
C ASN A 214 -9.29 8.71 4.02
N GLU A 215 -9.86 7.92 4.92
CA GLU A 215 -10.26 6.53 4.66
C GLU A 215 -11.36 6.40 3.60
N ASN A 216 -12.16 7.45 3.46
CA ASN A 216 -13.31 7.51 2.56
C ASN A 216 -12.94 7.96 1.15
N VAL A 217 -11.65 8.16 0.85
CA VAL A 217 -11.18 8.48 -0.50
C VAL A 217 -10.19 7.41 -0.94
N LYS A 218 -10.54 6.65 -1.97
CA LYS A 218 -9.74 5.53 -2.48
C LYS A 218 -9.17 5.89 -3.84
N ALA A 219 -7.84 5.88 -3.94
CA ALA A 219 -7.15 5.93 -5.22
C ALA A 219 -6.83 4.52 -5.71
N SER A 220 -7.09 4.30 -7.00
CA SER A 220 -6.66 3.11 -7.74
C SER A 220 -5.13 3.07 -7.87
N HIS A 221 -4.61 1.98 -8.41
CA HIS A 221 -3.20 1.79 -8.76
C HIS A 221 -2.22 1.90 -7.57
N PRO A 222 -2.39 1.11 -6.48
CA PRO A 222 -1.50 1.15 -5.33
C PRO A 222 -0.02 0.87 -5.67
N GLU A 223 0.24 0.20 -6.78
CA GLU A 223 1.56 -0.11 -7.33
C GLU A 223 2.33 1.12 -7.83
N ILE A 224 1.65 2.22 -8.17
CA ILE A 224 2.30 3.43 -8.69
C ILE A 224 2.96 4.21 -7.54
N ARG A 225 4.26 4.54 -7.71
CA ARG A 225 5.02 5.35 -6.75
C ARG A 225 4.37 6.72 -6.55
N LEU A 226 4.29 7.15 -5.30
CA LEU A 226 3.87 8.51 -4.98
C LEU A 226 4.81 9.55 -5.60
N SER A 227 4.20 10.57 -6.19
CA SER A 227 4.84 11.76 -6.75
C SER A 227 4.34 13.00 -6.03
N THR A 228 5.24 13.95 -5.77
CA THR A 228 4.88 15.29 -5.29
C THR A 228 4.32 16.15 -6.42
N ILE A 229 3.58 17.21 -6.11
CA ILE A 229 3.14 18.16 -7.14
C ILE A 229 4.33 18.81 -7.85
N GLU A 230 5.44 19.06 -7.15
CA GLU A 230 6.65 19.60 -7.77
C GLU A 230 7.23 18.67 -8.85
N GLU A 231 7.28 17.36 -8.58
CA GLU A 231 7.72 16.35 -9.53
C GLU A 231 6.77 16.24 -10.74
N ILE A 232 5.46 16.36 -10.51
CA ILE A 232 4.46 16.40 -11.59
C ILE A 232 4.73 17.62 -12.47
N VAL A 233 4.79 18.83 -11.88
CA VAL A 233 4.95 20.08 -12.62
C VAL A 233 6.27 20.11 -13.38
N HIS A 234 7.37 19.67 -12.76
CA HIS A 234 8.71 19.67 -13.34
C HIS A 234 9.13 18.29 -13.87
N ASN A 235 8.22 17.60 -14.56
CA ASN A 235 8.52 16.32 -15.16
C ASN A 235 9.70 16.46 -16.17
N PRO A 236 10.82 15.75 -15.98
CA PRO A 236 11.99 15.87 -16.85
C PRO A 236 11.72 15.45 -18.30
N PHE A 237 10.74 14.58 -18.54
CA PHE A 237 10.35 14.15 -19.89
C PHE A 237 9.69 15.26 -20.72
N LEU A 238 9.33 16.40 -20.11
CA LEU A 238 8.91 17.58 -20.86
C LEU A 238 10.05 18.11 -21.72
N LYS A 239 11.31 17.87 -21.36
CA LYS A 239 12.47 18.21 -22.19
C LYS A 239 12.88 16.98 -22.99
N THR A 240 12.89 17.10 -24.31
CA THR A 240 13.34 16.05 -25.22
C THR A 240 14.21 16.62 -26.33
N ARG A 241 14.81 15.77 -27.17
CA ARG A 241 15.59 16.19 -28.33
C ARG A 241 14.84 15.84 -29.61
N ASN A 242 14.78 16.79 -30.54
CA ASN A 242 14.27 16.51 -31.88
C ASN A 242 15.27 15.62 -32.67
N PRO A 243 14.90 15.12 -33.86
CA PRO A 243 15.82 14.31 -34.68
C PRO A 243 17.14 15.00 -35.08
N LYS A 244 17.22 16.33 -34.97
CA LYS A 244 18.42 17.13 -35.23
C LYS A 244 19.27 17.35 -33.95
N GLY A 245 18.91 16.73 -32.83
CA GLY A 245 19.61 16.83 -31.55
C GLY A 245 19.33 18.11 -30.77
N VAL A 246 18.43 18.98 -31.23
CA VAL A 246 18.07 20.24 -30.56
C VAL A 246 17.09 19.95 -29.42
N GLU A 247 17.34 20.51 -28.23
CA GLU A 247 16.45 20.41 -27.08
C GLU A 247 15.14 21.17 -27.38
N ILE A 248 14.02 20.49 -27.17
CA ILE A 248 12.67 21.04 -27.29
C ILE A 248 11.90 20.75 -26.01
N THR A 249 11.00 21.66 -25.65
CA THR A 249 10.08 21.48 -24.53
C THR A 249 8.71 21.08 -25.07
N LEU A 250 8.27 19.88 -24.73
CA LEU A 250 6.92 19.39 -25.00
C LEU A 250 5.91 20.14 -24.13
N PRO A 251 4.71 20.44 -24.65
CA PRO A 251 3.67 21.06 -23.85
C PRO A 251 3.14 20.11 -22.76
N PHE A 252 3.19 18.79 -22.98
CA PHE A 252 2.79 17.72 -22.07
C PHE A 252 3.37 16.38 -22.55
N VAL A 253 3.34 15.36 -21.69
CA VAL A 253 3.87 14.00 -21.90
C VAL A 253 2.84 12.89 -21.69
N ASN A 254 1.58 13.22 -21.40
CA ASN A 254 0.48 12.26 -21.17
C ASN A 254 0.82 11.22 -20.07
N ALA A 255 1.37 11.71 -18.96
CA ALA A 255 1.75 10.86 -17.84
C ALA A 255 0.61 10.67 -16.83
N LYS A 256 0.70 9.57 -16.07
CA LYS A 256 -0.16 9.25 -14.94
C LYS A 256 0.66 9.25 -13.66
N TYR A 257 0.10 9.81 -12.61
CA TYR A 257 0.76 9.99 -11.32
C TYR A 257 -0.15 9.53 -10.20
N ARG A 258 0.44 9.11 -9.09
CA ARG A 258 -0.26 8.91 -7.82
C ARG A 258 0.34 9.88 -6.81
N THR A 259 -0.50 10.59 -6.07
CA THR A 259 -0.04 11.66 -5.16
C THR A 259 -0.84 11.71 -3.86
N ARG A 260 -0.33 12.40 -2.85
CA ARG A 260 -1.01 12.67 -1.58
C ARG A 260 -1.27 14.16 -1.45
N VAL A 261 -2.54 14.55 -1.47
CA VAL A 261 -2.94 15.95 -1.56
C VAL A 261 -4.05 16.30 -0.59
N ARG A 262 -4.28 17.61 -0.41
CA ARG A 262 -5.49 18.19 0.20
C ARG A 262 -6.13 19.16 -0.78
N VAL A 263 -7.45 19.28 -0.77
CA VAL A 263 -8.15 20.35 -1.51
C VAL A 263 -8.06 21.65 -0.72
N VAL A 264 -7.64 22.73 -1.36
CA VAL A 264 -7.51 24.06 -0.74
C VAL A 264 -8.38 25.13 -1.39
N ASP A 265 -8.90 24.86 -2.58
CA ASP A 265 -9.93 25.66 -3.20
C ASP A 265 -10.69 24.84 -4.26
N PHE A 266 -11.82 25.34 -4.72
CA PHE A 266 -12.58 24.78 -5.83
C PHE A 266 -13.26 25.88 -6.67
N TYR A 267 -13.59 25.57 -7.92
CA TYR A 267 -14.31 26.47 -8.81
C TYR A 267 -15.30 25.66 -9.66
N PRO A 268 -16.53 26.14 -9.95
CA PRO A 268 -17.12 27.44 -9.57
C PRO A 268 -17.38 27.62 -8.07
N LYS A 269 -17.85 28.81 -7.64
CA LYS A 269 -18.09 29.07 -6.20
C LYS A 269 -19.31 28.36 -5.65
N ASN A 270 -20.37 28.22 -6.44
CA ASN A 270 -21.60 27.55 -6.02
C ASN A 270 -21.59 26.09 -6.50
N LEU A 271 -22.04 25.17 -5.66
CA LEU A 271 -22.08 23.75 -6.01
C LEU A 271 -23.12 23.46 -7.10
N GLU A 272 -24.18 24.26 -7.17
CA GLU A 272 -25.16 24.15 -8.26
C GLU A 272 -24.58 24.40 -9.66
N ASP A 273 -23.41 25.04 -9.72
CA ASP A 273 -22.71 25.35 -10.96
C ASP A 273 -21.67 24.26 -11.32
N PHE A 274 -21.58 23.16 -10.58
CA PHE A 274 -20.65 22.05 -10.89
C PHE A 274 -21.15 21.16 -12.02
N ALA A 275 -22.43 21.24 -12.35
CA ALA A 275 -23.06 20.50 -13.43
C ALA A 275 -23.56 21.48 -14.49
N HIS A 276 -23.33 21.15 -15.75
CA HIS A 276 -23.72 21.94 -16.91
C HIS A 276 -24.61 21.13 -17.84
N PRO A 277 -25.64 21.74 -18.47
CA PRO A 277 -26.40 21.04 -19.49
C PRO A 277 -25.55 20.89 -20.74
N MET A 278 -25.57 19.71 -21.35
CA MET A 278 -24.80 19.46 -22.57
C MET A 278 -25.28 20.32 -23.75
N SER A 279 -26.49 20.88 -23.68
CA SER A 279 -27.01 21.81 -24.67
C SER A 279 -26.52 23.26 -24.49
N ASP A 280 -25.76 23.60 -23.44
CA ASP A 280 -25.23 24.95 -23.24
C ASP A 280 -24.12 25.25 -24.26
N PRO A 281 -24.34 26.16 -25.22
CA PRO A 281 -23.36 26.49 -26.25
C PRO A 281 -22.12 27.21 -25.68
N ASN A 282 -22.22 27.82 -24.50
CA ASN A 282 -21.07 28.47 -23.85
C ASN A 282 -20.15 27.46 -23.16
N TRP A 283 -20.68 26.30 -22.79
CA TRP A 283 -19.94 25.22 -22.15
C TRP A 283 -19.34 24.26 -23.18
N ASN A 284 -20.15 23.85 -24.17
CA ASN A 284 -19.76 22.88 -25.18
C ASN A 284 -19.28 23.54 -26.49
N THR A 285 -18.18 24.28 -26.41
CA THR A 285 -17.60 24.98 -27.57
C THR A 285 -17.03 24.03 -28.63
N ALA A 286 -16.47 22.87 -28.24
CA ALA A 286 -15.84 21.91 -29.14
C ALA A 286 -16.83 21.10 -30.02
N LEU A 287 -18.08 20.95 -29.55
CA LEU A 287 -19.14 20.28 -30.33
C LEU A 287 -19.61 21.12 -31.53
N ASN A 288 -19.38 22.44 -31.49
CA ASN A 288 -19.79 23.34 -32.56
C ASN A 288 -18.85 23.28 -33.79
N GLU A 289 -17.62 22.74 -33.65
CA GLU A 289 -16.63 22.74 -34.74
C GLU A 289 -16.61 21.44 -35.57
N THR A 290 -17.14 20.31 -35.06
CA THR A 290 -16.79 18.98 -35.63
C THR A 290 -17.97 18.14 -36.15
N ARG A 291 -19.23 18.54 -35.99
CA ARG A 291 -20.35 17.74 -36.53
C ARG A 291 -21.41 18.61 -37.19
N GLY A 292 -21.63 18.37 -38.49
CA GLY A 292 -22.77 18.88 -39.21
C GLY A 292 -24.06 18.49 -38.48
N ASN A 293 -24.78 19.51 -38.01
CA ASN A 293 -26.20 19.69 -37.69
C ASN A 293 -27.19 18.52 -37.40
N GLU A 294 -26.80 17.25 -37.28
CA GLU A 294 -27.75 16.13 -37.17
C GLU A 294 -27.69 15.37 -35.84
N GLN A 295 -26.84 15.78 -34.89
CA GLN A 295 -26.83 15.25 -33.52
C GLN A 295 -26.85 16.38 -32.50
N ARG A 296 -27.89 17.22 -32.55
CA ARG A 296 -28.19 18.14 -31.44
C ARG A 296 -28.61 17.32 -30.22
N HIS A 297 -27.64 17.12 -29.34
CA HIS A 297 -27.72 16.97 -27.89
C HIS A 297 -28.83 16.07 -27.35
N GLU A 298 -28.44 14.87 -26.93
CA GLU A 298 -29.12 14.22 -25.81
C GLU A 298 -29.20 15.23 -24.66
N SER A 299 -30.41 15.37 -24.09
CA SER A 299 -30.78 16.27 -23.00
C SER A 299 -30.14 15.87 -21.65
N GLY A 300 -28.83 15.65 -21.66
CA GLY A 300 -28.02 15.20 -20.53
C GLY A 300 -27.27 16.34 -19.85
N TRP A 301 -26.83 16.08 -18.63
CA TRP A 301 -25.98 16.95 -17.84
C TRP A 301 -24.58 16.37 -17.73
N THR A 302 -23.58 17.22 -17.57
CA THR A 302 -22.17 16.84 -17.38
C THR A 302 -21.58 17.50 -16.16
N TRP A 303 -20.68 16.81 -15.46
CA TRP A 303 -19.82 17.44 -14.47
C TRP A 303 -18.80 18.37 -15.13
N GLY A 304 -18.48 19.45 -14.43
CA GLY A 304 -17.58 20.49 -14.90
C GLY A 304 -17.15 21.42 -13.78
N PHE A 305 -16.10 21.04 -13.06
CA PHE A 305 -15.55 21.88 -11.98
C PHE A 305 -14.04 21.68 -11.83
N VAL A 306 -13.41 22.48 -11.00
CA VAL A 306 -11.96 22.48 -10.77
C VAL A 306 -11.69 22.35 -9.29
N LEU A 307 -10.80 21.44 -8.94
CA LEU A 307 -10.22 21.34 -7.60
C LEU A 307 -8.81 21.95 -7.64
N LEU A 308 -8.52 22.84 -6.70
CA LEU A 308 -7.16 23.27 -6.43
C LEU A 308 -6.62 22.45 -5.28
N VAL A 309 -5.59 21.65 -5.56
CA VAL A 309 -4.97 20.76 -4.58
C VAL A 309 -3.56 21.22 -4.24
N GLU A 310 -3.10 20.89 -3.04
CA GLU A 310 -1.71 21.08 -2.62
C GLU A 310 -1.14 19.82 -1.98
N ASP A 311 0.19 19.68 -1.97
CA ASP A 311 0.87 18.53 -1.37
C ASP A 311 0.49 18.40 0.11
N ALA A 312 0.12 17.19 0.54
CA ALA A 312 -0.31 16.94 1.92
C ALA A 312 0.84 17.00 2.93
N ASN A 313 2.05 16.63 2.50
CA ASN A 313 3.26 16.52 3.31
C ASN A 313 4.29 17.54 2.84
N VAL A 314 4.22 18.74 3.41
CA VAL A 314 5.11 19.84 3.04
C VAL A 314 6.05 20.10 4.22
N PRO A 315 7.38 20.14 4.01
CA PRO A 315 8.33 20.47 5.08
C PRO A 315 7.98 21.80 5.75
N ALA A 316 8.13 21.86 7.07
CA ALA A 316 7.86 23.08 7.83
C ALA A 316 8.65 24.27 7.27
N GLY A 317 7.97 25.40 7.04
CA GLY A 317 8.57 26.61 6.48
C GLY A 317 8.64 26.67 4.96
N THR A 318 8.13 25.67 4.23
CA THR A 318 8.03 25.70 2.77
C THR A 318 6.61 25.98 2.30
N THR A 319 6.46 26.67 1.17
CA THR A 319 5.17 26.91 0.53
C THR A 319 4.80 25.68 -0.32
N PRO A 320 3.68 25.00 -0.04
CA PRO A 320 3.21 23.89 -0.86
C PRO A 320 2.99 24.31 -2.30
N LYS A 321 3.33 23.40 -3.20
CA LYS A 321 2.99 23.54 -4.61
C LYS A 321 1.53 23.18 -4.81
N ARG A 322 0.89 23.87 -5.75
CA ARG A 322 -0.53 23.73 -6.03
C ARG A 322 -0.76 23.29 -7.46
N LEU A 323 -1.76 22.44 -7.66
CA LEU A 323 -2.15 21.92 -8.95
C LEU A 323 -3.66 22.04 -9.15
N ARG A 324 -4.08 22.46 -10.34
CA ARG A 324 -5.50 22.47 -10.73
C ARG A 324 -5.84 21.13 -11.33
N LEU A 325 -6.86 20.47 -10.79
CA LEU A 325 -7.44 19.25 -11.31
C LEU A 325 -8.81 19.59 -11.90
N PHE A 326 -8.95 19.44 -13.21
CA PHE A 326 -10.19 19.66 -13.92
C PHE A 326 -11.04 18.39 -13.84
N VAL A 327 -12.22 18.48 -13.27
CA VAL A 327 -13.15 17.37 -13.11
C VAL A 327 -14.18 17.46 -14.22
N ASN A 328 -13.92 16.73 -15.30
CA ASN A 328 -14.86 16.54 -16.41
C ASN A 328 -15.94 15.51 -16.05
N ASN A 329 -16.83 15.18 -16.99
CA ASN A 329 -17.92 14.23 -16.71
C ASN A 329 -17.44 12.88 -16.17
N SER A 330 -16.46 12.28 -16.86
CA SER A 330 -15.99 10.93 -16.54
C SER A 330 -15.27 10.92 -15.19
N ALA A 331 -14.40 11.92 -14.95
CA ALA A 331 -13.72 12.09 -13.67
C ALA A 331 -14.73 12.37 -12.54
N GLY A 332 -15.75 13.18 -12.79
CA GLY A 332 -16.79 13.52 -11.82
C GLY A 332 -17.69 12.34 -11.47
N GLN A 333 -18.16 11.58 -12.46
CA GLN A 333 -18.95 10.36 -12.24
C GLN A 333 -18.17 9.35 -11.41
N HIS A 334 -16.88 9.16 -11.72
CA HIS A 334 -16.05 8.23 -10.97
C HIS A 334 -15.71 8.73 -9.56
N LEU A 335 -15.37 10.02 -9.41
CA LEU A 335 -15.02 10.62 -8.12
C LEU A 335 -16.19 10.65 -7.15
N LEU A 336 -17.36 11.07 -7.63
CA LEU A 336 -18.54 11.32 -6.82
C LEU A 336 -19.44 10.09 -6.70
N ASN A 337 -19.28 9.10 -7.59
CA ASN A 337 -20.22 7.99 -7.78
C ASN A 337 -21.66 8.50 -8.02
N MET A 338 -21.78 9.55 -8.84
CA MET A 338 -23.02 10.25 -9.12
C MET A 338 -23.06 10.69 -10.58
N ASP A 339 -24.22 10.56 -11.22
CA ASP A 339 -24.47 11.19 -12.51
C ASP A 339 -24.79 12.68 -12.33
N ALA A 340 -24.32 13.49 -13.28
CA ALA A 340 -24.64 14.90 -13.31
C ALA A 340 -26.13 15.10 -13.60
N VAL A 341 -26.74 16.06 -12.90
CA VAL A 341 -28.15 16.45 -13.05
C VAL A 341 -28.29 17.97 -12.89
N ASP A 342 -29.47 18.52 -13.17
CA ASP A 342 -29.78 19.92 -12.87
C ASP A 342 -29.84 20.15 -11.35
N LEU A 343 -28.72 20.56 -10.76
CA LEU A 343 -28.62 20.81 -9.33
C LEU A 343 -29.47 22.02 -8.84
N ARG A 344 -29.92 22.89 -9.75
CA ARG A 344 -30.80 24.02 -9.42
C ARG A 344 -32.27 23.63 -9.39
N ARG A 345 -32.66 22.70 -10.26
CA ARG A 345 -34.06 22.25 -10.41
C ARG A 345 -34.34 20.86 -9.85
N ASP A 346 -33.36 20.24 -9.22
CA ASP A 346 -33.48 18.93 -8.59
C ASP A 346 -34.60 18.90 -7.52
N PRO A 347 -35.60 18.00 -7.66
CA PRO A 347 -36.70 17.88 -6.71
C PRO A 347 -36.21 17.64 -5.28
N ASN A 348 -36.67 18.46 -4.33
CA ASN A 348 -36.27 18.42 -2.92
C ASN A 348 -34.76 18.61 -2.67
N ARG A 349 -33.98 19.07 -3.67
CA ARG A 349 -32.52 19.33 -3.56
C ARG A 349 -31.74 18.09 -3.08
N ARG A 350 -32.23 16.89 -3.37
CA ARG A 350 -31.63 15.61 -2.96
C ARG A 350 -30.22 15.44 -3.55
N ALA A 351 -30.06 15.63 -4.85
CA ALA A 351 -28.78 15.50 -5.55
C ALA A 351 -27.78 16.56 -5.06
N LEU A 352 -28.22 17.81 -4.86
CA LEU A 352 -27.36 18.86 -4.31
C LEU A 352 -26.92 18.55 -2.87
N LYS A 353 -27.82 18.03 -2.04
CA LYS A 353 -27.49 17.61 -0.67
C LYS A 353 -26.49 16.46 -0.68
N GLN A 354 -26.73 15.42 -1.50
CA GLN A 354 -25.80 14.30 -1.66
C GLN A 354 -24.43 14.78 -2.15
N LEU A 355 -24.39 15.67 -3.14
CA LEU A 355 -23.15 16.27 -3.64
C LEU A 355 -22.41 17.01 -2.53
N THR A 356 -23.14 17.80 -1.73
CA THR A 356 -22.57 18.55 -0.60
C THR A 356 -21.96 17.62 0.44
N GLU A 357 -22.68 16.56 0.84
CA GLU A 357 -22.23 15.56 1.81
C GLU A 357 -21.01 14.78 1.28
N THR A 358 -21.05 14.33 0.03
CA THR A 358 -19.93 13.62 -0.63
C THR A 358 -18.70 14.51 -0.76
N LEU A 359 -18.85 15.78 -1.14
CA LEU A 359 -17.71 16.68 -1.25
C LEU A 359 -17.17 17.12 0.12
N PHE A 360 -18.01 17.17 1.16
CA PHE A 360 -17.56 17.38 2.54
C PHE A 360 -16.58 16.30 2.99
N ILE A 361 -16.75 15.05 2.54
CA ILE A 361 -15.75 13.99 2.78
C ILE A 361 -14.40 14.40 2.16
N LEU A 362 -14.40 14.90 0.92
CA LEU A 362 -13.18 15.22 0.19
C LEU A 362 -12.44 16.45 0.76
N TRP A 363 -13.17 17.53 1.07
CA TRP A 363 -12.58 18.82 1.41
C TRP A 363 -12.97 19.39 2.78
N GLY A 364 -13.69 18.62 3.59
CA GLY A 364 -14.09 19.01 4.93
C GLY A 364 -14.91 20.30 4.96
N ASN A 365 -14.58 21.22 5.87
CA ASN A 365 -15.30 22.48 6.06
C ASN A 365 -14.97 23.59 5.02
N LEU A 366 -14.33 23.24 3.89
CA LEU A 366 -13.88 24.23 2.89
C LEU A 366 -15.05 25.03 2.30
N PHE A 367 -16.17 24.37 2.01
CA PHE A 367 -17.35 25.01 1.42
C PHE A 367 -17.97 26.04 2.38
N GLU A 368 -18.08 25.70 3.66
CA GLU A 368 -18.59 26.58 4.72
C GLU A 368 -17.68 27.79 4.91
N LEU A 369 -16.35 27.59 4.93
CA LEU A 369 -15.40 28.69 5.02
C LEU A 369 -15.53 29.65 3.84
N LYS A 370 -15.68 29.13 2.61
CA LYS A 370 -15.83 29.93 1.39
C LYS A 370 -17.17 30.68 1.32
N SER A 371 -18.20 30.13 1.97
CA SER A 371 -19.54 30.71 2.06
C SER A 371 -19.65 31.79 3.14
N LEU A 372 -19.08 31.54 4.33
CA LEU A 372 -19.17 32.42 5.49
C LEU A 372 -18.25 33.64 5.36
N PHE A 373 -17.06 33.47 4.80
CA PHE A 373 -16.05 34.53 4.77
C PHE A 373 -15.91 35.17 3.39
N LYS A 374 -16.89 36.01 3.02
CA LYS A 374 -16.83 36.81 1.78
C LYS A 374 -15.62 37.75 1.68
N ARG A 375 -14.92 38.01 2.80
CA ARG A 375 -13.75 38.89 2.90
C ARG A 375 -12.40 38.15 2.94
N ILE A 376 -12.41 36.82 2.96
CA ILE A 376 -11.17 36.02 2.89
C ILE A 376 -10.89 35.72 1.42
N SER A 377 -9.66 36.00 0.99
CA SER A 377 -9.16 35.55 -0.31
C SER A 377 -8.81 34.06 -0.21
N PHE A 378 -9.38 33.26 -1.10
CA PHE A 378 -9.00 31.87 -1.32
C PHE A 378 -7.97 31.81 -2.45
N PRO A 379 -7.01 30.87 -2.39
CA PRO A 379 -6.93 29.75 -1.45
C PRO A 379 -6.39 30.18 -0.10
N LEU A 380 -6.76 29.48 0.98
CA LEU A 380 -6.21 29.75 2.31
C LEU A 380 -4.68 29.56 2.32
N PRO A 381 -3.94 30.23 3.22
CA PRO A 381 -2.56 29.90 3.49
C PRO A 381 -2.40 28.41 3.81
N SER A 382 -1.25 27.86 3.44
CA SER A 382 -1.01 26.45 3.69
C SER A 382 -0.85 26.15 5.18
N GLY A 383 -1.49 25.07 5.62
CA GLY A 383 -1.57 24.73 7.04
C GLY A 383 -2.48 25.66 7.86
N ASP A 384 -3.34 26.45 7.22
CA ASP A 384 -4.33 27.29 7.92
C ASP A 384 -5.23 26.42 8.81
N SER A 385 -5.18 26.68 10.12
CA SER A 385 -5.86 25.88 11.15
C SER A 385 -7.40 25.93 11.07
N ARG A 386 -7.96 26.85 10.27
CA ARG A 386 -9.40 26.92 10.02
C ARG A 386 -9.86 25.82 9.09
N LEU A 387 -9.02 25.39 8.15
CA LEU A 387 -9.33 24.32 7.21
C LEU A 387 -9.17 22.97 7.88
N ARG A 388 -10.29 22.25 7.98
CA ARG A 388 -10.39 20.94 8.61
C ARG A 388 -10.70 19.90 7.55
N ASN A 389 -9.69 19.47 6.84
CA ASN A 389 -9.78 18.37 5.90
C ASN A 389 -8.61 17.40 6.04
N LEU A 390 -8.86 16.15 5.68
CA LEU A 390 -7.84 15.10 5.71
C LEU A 390 -7.15 15.01 4.34
N PRO A 391 -5.82 14.82 4.32
CA PRO A 391 -5.13 14.36 3.13
C PRO A 391 -5.77 13.14 2.52
N PHE A 392 -5.67 12.98 1.20
CA PHE A 392 -6.07 11.75 0.53
C PHE A 392 -5.07 11.39 -0.57
N GLU A 393 -5.06 10.11 -0.93
CA GLU A 393 -4.36 9.66 -2.12
C GLU A 393 -5.25 9.87 -3.33
N CYS A 394 -4.65 10.38 -4.42
CA CYS A 394 -5.33 10.65 -5.67
C CYS A 394 -4.45 10.22 -6.84
N CYS A 395 -5.05 9.59 -7.84
CA CYS A 395 -4.41 9.38 -9.13
C CYS A 395 -4.76 10.55 -10.06
N ILE A 396 -3.74 11.08 -10.72
CA ILE A 396 -3.84 12.23 -11.62
C ILE A 396 -3.36 11.80 -12.99
N GLU A 397 -4.13 12.11 -14.02
CA GLU A 397 -3.68 12.00 -15.40
C GLU A 397 -3.47 13.37 -16.02
N GLU A 398 -2.39 13.48 -16.78
CA GLU A 398 -2.02 14.64 -17.55
C GLU A 398 -2.49 14.49 -18.99
N TYR A 399 -3.01 15.58 -19.55
CA TYR A 399 -3.45 15.63 -20.95
C TYR A 399 -3.27 17.02 -21.54
N GLY A 400 -3.31 17.09 -22.88
CA GLY A 400 -3.32 18.34 -23.62
C GLY A 400 -4.73 18.78 -23.97
N ASN A 401 -5.06 20.04 -23.74
CA ASN A 401 -6.24 20.69 -24.30
C ASN A 401 -5.85 21.62 -25.45
N LYS A 402 -6.52 21.51 -26.59
CA LYS A 402 -6.22 22.35 -27.75
C LYS A 402 -6.73 23.76 -27.50
N VAL A 403 -5.88 24.76 -27.73
CA VAL A 403 -6.19 26.18 -27.48
C VAL A 403 -5.62 27.05 -28.58
N SER A 404 -6.39 28.06 -29.00
CA SER A 404 -5.97 29.11 -29.93
C SER A 404 -5.62 30.37 -29.13
N SER A 405 -4.41 30.43 -28.58
CA SER A 405 -3.95 31.59 -27.80
C SER A 405 -2.45 31.80 -27.98
N GLU A 406 -2.02 33.06 -28.04
CA GLU A 406 -0.59 33.43 -28.07
C GLU A 406 0.19 32.91 -26.85
N ASN A 407 -0.50 32.71 -25.72
CA ASN A 407 0.10 32.13 -24.50
C ASN A 407 0.50 30.66 -24.68
N TRP A 408 -0.01 29.99 -25.72
CA TRP A 408 0.22 28.57 -26.00
C TRP A 408 0.64 28.42 -27.46
N PRO A 409 1.90 28.76 -27.81
CA PRO A 409 2.35 28.85 -29.21
C PRO A 409 2.29 27.51 -29.97
N LEU A 410 2.32 26.39 -29.24
CA LEU A 410 2.16 25.05 -29.83
C LEU A 410 0.69 24.63 -30.00
N GLY A 411 -0.26 25.49 -29.61
CA GLY A 411 -1.70 25.24 -29.70
C GLY A 411 -2.24 24.28 -28.64
N TRP A 412 -1.46 23.98 -27.60
CA TRP A 412 -1.82 23.04 -26.55
C TRP A 412 -1.54 23.61 -25.16
N GLN A 413 -2.55 23.51 -24.30
CA GLN A 413 -2.47 23.79 -22.88
C GLN A 413 -2.33 22.48 -22.10
N ARG A 414 -1.37 22.43 -21.19
CA ARG A 414 -1.19 21.30 -20.26
C ARG A 414 -2.26 21.31 -19.18
N MET A 415 -2.96 20.19 -19.04
CA MET A 415 -4.08 20.02 -18.11
C MET A 415 -3.89 18.76 -17.27
N HIS A 416 -4.58 18.71 -16.13
CA HIS A 416 -4.54 17.58 -15.21
C HIS A 416 -5.97 17.30 -14.73
N GLN A 417 -6.31 16.03 -14.57
CA GLN A 417 -7.61 15.62 -14.02
C GLN A 417 -7.45 14.44 -13.05
N PRO A 418 -8.38 14.27 -12.09
CA PRO A 418 -8.42 13.06 -11.28
C PRO A 418 -8.76 11.86 -12.16
N MET A 419 -8.09 10.75 -11.93
CA MET A 419 -8.33 9.46 -12.58
C MET A 419 -8.43 8.39 -11.49
N GLY A 420 -9.36 7.43 -11.61
CA GLY A 420 -9.39 6.25 -10.75
C GLY A 420 -9.46 6.56 -9.24
N THR A 421 -9.97 7.72 -8.86
CA THR A 421 -10.10 8.17 -7.47
C THR A 421 -11.59 8.25 -7.15
N LEU A 422 -12.03 7.60 -6.08
CA LEU A 422 -13.43 7.43 -5.70
C LEU A 422 -13.65 7.89 -4.25
N ILE A 423 -14.73 8.63 -4.02
CA ILE A 423 -15.24 8.92 -2.66
C ILE A 423 -16.22 7.80 -2.28
N VAL A 424 -15.95 7.15 -1.16
CA VAL A 424 -16.75 6.07 -0.58
C VAL A 424 -17.54 6.66 0.58
N ASN A 425 -18.87 6.64 0.48
CA ASN A 425 -19.78 7.12 1.52
C ASN A 425 -20.11 6.02 2.53
#